data_AF-A0A645FMW2-F1
#
_entry.id   AF-A0A645FMW2-F1
#
_cell.length_a   1.000
_cell.length_b   1.000
_cell.length_c   1.000
_cell.angle_alpha   90.00
_cell.angle_beta   90.00
_cell.angle_gamma   90.00
#
_symmetry.space_group_name_H-M   'P 1'
#
loop_
_entity.id
_entity.type
_entity.pdbx_description
1 polymer ?
#
loop_
_entity_poly.entity_id
_entity_poly.type
_entity_poly.pdbx_seq_one_letter_code
_entity_poly.pdbx_strand_id
1 'polypeptide(L)'
;MFDFEKYIAFEVLNKPEDTHYINYFGEEKIKNEKSKRIRYTQNGYNQFLKYRKAFYDYIYKSRKEALTQTMFDDILLKGVIDDIQHDEYKHDTKINTKRIPILNKINIWFSLYNYFNDSNQNKREDMITKIERHRNVIDAIISDETKLLSSDDEFAYASGHCIRYLFSKSETKDKSYNRLEAFLQKTDSRLFQKAIANFFAMYKHKNMTDKFGRVFSQVMNYETEANMKDFLPEFLSGFFDYNKLFSVNEQEEIDKDEITEQENEN
;
A
#
# COMPACT_ATOMS: atom_id res chain seq x y z
N MET A 1 27.00 0.77 1.35
CA MET A 1 26.81 0.73 -0.12
C MET A 1 26.07 -0.55 -0.51
N PHE A 2 26.58 -1.72 -0.09
CA PHE A 2 25.91 -3.02 -0.28
C PHE A 2 24.53 -3.13 0.40
N ASP A 3 24.32 -2.50 1.57
CA ASP A 3 23.05 -2.62 2.30
C ASP A 3 21.88 -1.88 1.62
N PHE A 4 22.10 -0.65 1.12
CA PHE A 4 21.04 0.08 0.41
C PHE A 4 20.63 -0.66 -0.88
N GLU A 5 21.60 -1.22 -1.59
CA GLU A 5 21.29 -1.99 -2.78
C GLU A 5 20.49 -3.26 -2.46
N LYS A 6 20.94 -4.03 -1.45
CA LYS A 6 20.31 -5.29 -1.06
C LYS A 6 18.91 -5.10 -0.47
N TYR A 7 18.76 -4.18 0.49
CA TYR A 7 17.53 -4.03 1.27
C TYR A 7 16.52 -3.04 0.68
N ILE A 8 16.97 -2.10 -0.15
CA ILE A 8 16.08 -1.07 -0.72
C ILE A 8 15.99 -1.22 -2.24
N ALA A 9 17.12 -1.14 -2.95
CA ALA A 9 17.08 -1.07 -4.40
C ALA A 9 16.50 -2.33 -5.04
N PHE A 10 16.79 -3.52 -4.51
CA PHE A 10 16.26 -4.77 -5.08
C PHE A 10 14.75 -4.88 -4.90
N GLU A 11 14.22 -4.55 -3.73
CA GLU A 11 12.79 -4.56 -3.46
C GLU A 11 12.05 -3.50 -4.32
N VAL A 12 12.58 -2.27 -4.35
CA VAL A 12 11.97 -1.15 -5.08
C VAL A 12 11.99 -1.35 -6.59
N LEU A 13 13.05 -1.97 -7.11
CA LEU A 13 13.17 -2.28 -8.54
C LEU A 13 12.53 -3.62 -8.93
N ASN A 14 11.90 -4.34 -7.99
CA ASN A 14 11.39 -5.69 -8.18
C ASN A 14 12.45 -6.64 -8.80
N LYS A 15 13.71 -6.49 -8.39
CA LYS A 15 14.82 -7.26 -8.92
C LYS A 15 14.89 -8.60 -8.19
N PRO A 16 14.70 -9.75 -8.87
CA PRO A 16 14.80 -11.03 -8.21
C PRO A 16 16.25 -11.33 -7.80
N GLU A 17 16.41 -11.89 -6.60
CA GLU A 17 17.72 -12.11 -5.99
C GLU A 17 18.61 -13.06 -6.79
N ASP A 18 18.08 -14.01 -7.59
CA ASP A 18 18.97 -15.03 -8.16
C ASP A 18 18.70 -15.67 -9.52
N THR A 19 17.70 -15.25 -10.32
CA THR A 19 17.36 -16.03 -11.54
C THR A 19 17.04 -15.28 -12.83
N HIS A 20 16.83 -13.97 -12.84
CA HIS A 20 16.78 -13.25 -14.11
C HIS A 20 17.09 -11.80 -13.79
N TYR A 21 18.32 -11.34 -14.00
CA TYR A 21 18.60 -9.93 -13.77
C TYR A 21 19.09 -9.27 -15.04
N ILE A 22 18.34 -8.24 -15.39
CA ILE A 22 18.82 -7.16 -16.23
C ILE A 22 19.71 -6.34 -15.31
N ASN A 23 20.98 -6.18 -15.66
CA ASN A 23 21.84 -5.30 -14.89
C ASN A 23 21.43 -3.84 -15.10
N TYR A 24 22.01 -2.91 -14.34
CA TYR A 24 21.72 -1.47 -14.51
C TYR A 24 21.96 -0.95 -15.94
N PHE A 25 22.71 -1.69 -16.76
CA PHE A 25 23.05 -1.38 -18.14
C PHE A 25 22.12 -2.00 -19.18
N GLY A 26 21.18 -2.87 -18.79
CA GLY A 26 20.26 -3.49 -19.74
C GLY A 26 20.73 -4.79 -20.33
N GLU A 27 21.84 -5.34 -19.88
CA GLU A 27 22.27 -6.67 -20.29
C GLU A 27 21.46 -7.70 -19.50
N GLU A 28 20.68 -8.51 -20.23
CA GLU A 28 20.07 -9.71 -19.69
C GLU A 28 21.15 -10.77 -19.45
N LYS A 29 21.37 -11.14 -18.19
CA LYS A 29 22.22 -12.29 -17.85
C LYS A 29 21.35 -13.43 -17.36
N ILE A 30 21.11 -14.41 -18.23
CA ILE A 30 20.43 -15.66 -17.89
C ILE A 30 21.45 -16.56 -17.19
N LYS A 31 21.35 -16.71 -15.86
CA LYS A 31 22.24 -17.60 -15.10
C LYS A 31 21.96 -19.09 -15.36
N ASN A 32 20.75 -19.50 -15.76
CA ASN A 32 20.35 -20.92 -15.89
C ASN A 32 18.98 -21.10 -16.60
N GLU A 33 18.63 -22.33 -17.03
CA GLU A 33 17.37 -22.62 -17.74
C GLU A 33 16.12 -22.64 -16.83
N LYS A 34 16.26 -22.96 -15.53
CA LYS A 34 15.19 -22.85 -14.52
C LYS A 34 14.74 -21.40 -14.28
N SER A 35 15.56 -20.47 -14.72
CA SER A 35 15.55 -19.04 -14.45
C SER A 35 14.77 -18.25 -15.49
N LYS A 36 14.26 -18.93 -16.53
CA LYS A 36 13.31 -18.41 -17.52
C LYS A 36 11.92 -18.06 -16.95
N ARG A 37 11.66 -18.36 -15.67
CA ARG A 37 10.31 -18.29 -15.08
C ARG A 37 10.04 -17.07 -14.18
N ILE A 38 11.04 -16.27 -13.80
CA ILE A 38 10.76 -14.98 -13.15
C ILE A 38 10.62 -13.92 -14.25
N ARG A 39 9.39 -13.73 -14.73
CA ARG A 39 9.07 -12.61 -15.59
C ARG A 39 8.70 -11.44 -14.71
N TYR A 40 9.38 -10.31 -14.91
CA TYR A 40 8.84 -9.03 -14.48
C TYR A 40 7.40 -8.91 -15.01
N THR A 41 6.50 -8.34 -14.21
CA THR A 41 5.29 -7.76 -14.78
C THR A 41 5.71 -6.70 -15.79
N GLN A 42 4.88 -6.43 -16.80
CA GLN A 42 5.23 -5.42 -17.80
C GLN A 42 5.50 -4.06 -17.14
N ASN A 43 4.73 -3.71 -16.11
CA ASN A 43 4.93 -2.49 -15.33
C ASN A 43 6.23 -2.52 -14.53
N GLY A 44 6.54 -3.61 -13.84
CA GLY A 44 7.78 -3.78 -13.09
C GLY A 44 9.01 -3.64 -13.98
N TYR A 45 8.98 -4.26 -15.17
CA TYR A 45 10.03 -4.11 -16.18
C TYR A 45 10.18 -2.66 -16.64
N ASN A 46 9.07 -1.99 -16.93
CA ASN A 46 9.07 -0.60 -17.36
C ASN A 46 9.61 0.34 -16.27
N GLN A 47 9.25 0.13 -15.00
CA GLN A 47 9.80 0.91 -13.88
C GLN A 47 11.29 0.67 -13.71
N PHE A 48 11.74 -0.58 -13.79
CA PHE A 48 13.15 -0.92 -13.76
C PHE A 48 13.92 -0.17 -14.85
N LEU A 49 13.49 -0.23 -16.11
CA LEU A 49 14.14 0.46 -17.21
C LEU A 49 14.18 1.99 -17.00
N LYS A 50 13.09 2.56 -16.50
CA LYS A 50 12.96 3.99 -16.23
C LYS A 50 13.96 4.46 -15.15
N TYR A 51 14.14 3.68 -14.08
CA TYR A 51 14.83 4.14 -12.88
C TYR A 51 16.21 3.54 -12.63
N ARG A 52 16.57 2.42 -13.27
CA ARG A 52 17.86 1.73 -13.05
C ARG A 52 19.07 2.66 -13.10
N LYS A 53 19.12 3.62 -14.02
CA LYS A 53 20.26 4.53 -14.16
C LYS A 53 20.38 5.48 -12.97
N ALA A 54 19.26 5.98 -12.45
CA ALA A 54 19.22 6.84 -11.27
C ALA A 54 19.75 6.10 -10.04
N PHE A 55 19.27 4.87 -9.81
CA PHE A 55 19.77 4.01 -8.74
C PHE A 55 21.26 3.68 -8.91
N TYR A 56 21.70 3.36 -10.13
CA TYR A 56 23.12 3.10 -10.40
C TYR A 56 24.01 4.31 -10.12
N ASP A 57 23.63 5.49 -10.60
CA ASP A 57 24.40 6.72 -10.38
C ASP A 57 24.42 7.11 -8.89
N TYR A 58 23.31 6.91 -8.17
CA TYR A 58 23.21 7.14 -6.73
C TYR A 58 24.09 6.18 -5.92
N ILE A 59 23.97 4.87 -6.18
CA ILE A 59 24.69 3.83 -5.45
C ILE A 59 26.18 3.87 -5.82
N TYR A 60 26.51 3.74 -7.09
CA TYR A 60 27.87 3.45 -7.57
C TYR A 60 28.70 4.68 -7.94
N LYS A 61 28.07 5.80 -8.31
CA LYS A 61 28.78 7.06 -8.61
C LYS A 61 28.68 8.09 -7.49
N SER A 62 28.00 7.74 -6.39
CA SER A 62 27.77 8.63 -5.24
C SER A 62 27.10 9.96 -5.60
N ARG A 63 26.33 10.01 -6.69
CA ARG A 63 25.56 11.19 -7.11
C ARG A 63 24.25 11.24 -6.34
N LYS A 64 24.23 11.93 -5.20
CA LYS A 64 23.06 11.96 -4.29
C LYS A 64 21.82 12.55 -4.95
N GLU A 65 22.04 13.53 -5.82
CA GLU A 65 21.03 14.19 -6.63
C GLU A 65 20.43 13.31 -7.74
N ALA A 66 21.02 12.15 -8.03
CA ALA A 66 20.58 11.29 -9.12
C ALA A 66 19.26 10.57 -8.85
N LEU A 67 18.89 10.37 -7.58
CA LEU A 67 17.64 9.76 -7.15
C LEU A 67 16.83 10.78 -6.34
N THR A 68 15.75 11.29 -6.92
CA THR A 68 14.91 12.33 -6.31
C THR A 68 13.72 11.75 -5.55
N GLN A 69 13.14 12.52 -4.62
CA GLN A 69 11.94 12.10 -3.89
C GLN A 69 10.78 11.75 -4.82
N THR A 70 10.53 12.55 -5.87
CA THR A 70 9.44 12.28 -6.83
C THR A 70 9.66 10.96 -7.58
N MET A 71 10.91 10.63 -7.93
CA MET A 71 11.22 9.34 -8.56
C MET A 71 10.99 8.18 -7.59
N PHE A 72 11.35 8.36 -6.33
CA PHE A 72 11.17 7.38 -5.27
C PHE A 72 9.69 7.12 -4.96
N ASP A 73 8.88 8.18 -4.87
CA ASP A 73 7.43 8.07 -4.70
C ASP A 73 6.76 7.38 -5.89
N ASP A 74 7.13 7.76 -7.12
CA ASP A 74 6.53 7.19 -8.34
C ASP A 74 6.80 5.69 -8.47
N ILE A 75 8.05 5.24 -8.21
CA ILE A 75 8.39 3.82 -8.34
C ILE A 75 7.72 2.96 -7.26
N LEU A 76 7.63 3.46 -6.02
CA LEU A 76 7.02 2.72 -4.92
C LEU A 76 5.50 2.66 -5.05
N LEU A 77 4.85 3.77 -5.37
CA LEU A 77 3.41 3.78 -5.61
C LEU A 77 3.03 2.82 -6.74
N LYS A 78 3.75 2.87 -7.86
CA LYS A 78 3.50 1.96 -8.99
C LYS A 78 3.83 0.52 -8.67
N GLY A 79 4.88 0.26 -7.89
CA GLY A 79 5.23 -1.07 -7.42
C GLY A 79 4.13 -1.67 -6.53
N VAL A 80 3.61 -0.89 -5.59
CA VAL A 80 2.50 -1.32 -4.72
C VAL A 80 1.23 -1.57 -5.53
N ILE A 81 0.86 -0.67 -6.45
CA ILE A 81 -0.32 -0.87 -7.31
C ILE A 81 -0.15 -2.12 -8.18
N ASP A 82 1.03 -2.33 -8.75
CA ASP A 82 1.30 -3.51 -9.58
C ASP A 82 1.23 -4.81 -8.78
N ASP A 83 1.76 -4.83 -7.55
CA ASP A 83 1.62 -5.97 -6.65
C ASP A 83 0.15 -6.20 -6.25
N ILE A 84 -0.65 -5.15 -6.01
CA ILE A 84 -2.09 -5.26 -5.77
C ILE A 84 -2.82 -5.92 -6.95
N GLN A 85 -2.51 -5.51 -8.19
CA GLN A 85 -3.14 -6.05 -9.41
C GLN A 85 -2.82 -7.52 -9.66
N HIS A 86 -1.63 -7.96 -9.26
CA HIS A 86 -1.14 -9.33 -9.46
C HIS A 86 -1.25 -10.18 -8.18
N ASP A 87 -1.97 -9.71 -7.18
CA ASP A 87 -2.24 -10.46 -5.97
C ASP A 87 -3.21 -11.62 -6.23
N GLU A 88 -2.89 -12.77 -5.66
CA GLU A 88 -3.74 -13.96 -5.69
C GLU A 88 -4.01 -14.41 -4.26
N TYR A 89 -5.27 -14.72 -3.97
CA TYR A 89 -5.63 -15.34 -2.69
C TYR A 89 -5.42 -16.85 -2.74
N LYS A 90 -4.48 -17.36 -1.94
CA LYS A 90 -4.23 -18.79 -1.77
C LYS A 90 -5.21 -19.35 -0.74
N HIS A 91 -6.18 -20.11 -1.20
CA HIS A 91 -7.25 -20.67 -0.37
C HIS A 91 -6.80 -21.68 0.67
N ASP A 92 -5.78 -22.45 0.33
CA ASP A 92 -5.18 -23.50 1.14
C ASP A 92 -4.46 -22.92 2.36
N THR A 93 -3.71 -21.84 2.16
CA THR A 93 -2.97 -21.17 3.24
C THR A 93 -3.70 -19.97 3.81
N LYS A 94 -4.76 -19.48 3.15
CA LYS A 94 -5.50 -18.24 3.43
C LYS A 94 -4.68 -16.95 3.29
N ILE A 95 -3.66 -16.98 2.43
CA ILE A 95 -2.66 -15.91 2.30
C ILE A 95 -2.84 -15.17 0.97
N ASN A 96 -2.61 -13.87 0.97
CA ASN A 96 -2.46 -13.07 -0.26
C ASN A 96 -1.00 -13.12 -0.73
N THR A 97 -0.75 -13.61 -1.94
CA THR A 97 0.61 -13.83 -2.48
C THR A 97 1.48 -12.57 -2.52
N LYS A 98 0.86 -11.40 -2.54
CA LYS A 98 1.55 -10.11 -2.63
C LYS A 98 1.52 -9.30 -1.34
N ARG A 99 0.99 -9.83 -0.25
CA ARG A 99 0.93 -9.11 1.04
C ARG A 99 2.31 -8.65 1.51
N ILE A 100 3.27 -9.55 1.62
CA ILE A 100 4.63 -9.23 2.08
C ILE A 100 5.32 -8.24 1.14
N PRO A 101 5.35 -8.44 -0.20
CA PRO A 101 5.89 -7.44 -1.13
C PRO A 101 5.26 -6.05 -0.99
N ILE A 102 3.94 -5.97 -0.83
CA ILE A 102 3.24 -4.69 -0.64
C ILE A 102 3.68 -4.01 0.66
N LEU A 103 3.67 -4.75 1.78
CA LEU A 103 4.05 -4.21 3.08
C LEU A 103 5.51 -3.76 3.11
N ASN A 104 6.43 -4.53 2.50
CA ASN A 104 7.83 -4.14 2.40
C ASN A 104 8.01 -2.83 1.61
N LYS A 105 7.33 -2.69 0.47
CA LYS A 105 7.37 -1.45 -0.32
C LYS A 105 6.78 -0.26 0.44
N ILE A 106 5.65 -0.44 1.10
CA ILE A 106 5.03 0.61 1.93
C ILE A 106 5.98 1.03 3.07
N ASN A 107 6.58 0.06 3.76
CA ASN A 107 7.53 0.32 4.85
C ASN A 107 8.76 1.08 4.35
N ILE A 108 9.34 0.67 3.23
CA ILE A 108 10.45 1.38 2.58
C ILE A 108 10.04 2.79 2.20
N TRP A 109 8.86 2.95 1.61
CA TRP A 109 8.35 4.24 1.15
C TRP A 109 8.20 5.24 2.28
N PHE A 110 7.55 4.82 3.36
CA PHE A 110 7.25 5.72 4.47
C PHE A 110 8.48 5.97 5.34
N SER A 111 9.37 4.98 5.51
CA SER A 111 10.62 5.16 6.26
C SER A 111 11.61 6.10 5.57
N LEU A 112 11.56 6.18 4.24
CA LEU A 112 12.43 7.04 3.44
C LEU A 112 11.67 8.23 2.82
N TYR A 113 10.50 8.56 3.35
CA TYR A 113 9.56 9.53 2.76
C TYR A 113 10.14 10.93 2.61
N ASN A 114 11.08 11.33 3.47
CA ASN A 114 11.76 12.62 3.39
C ASN A 114 13.25 12.51 3.07
N TYR A 115 13.74 11.29 2.85
CA TYR A 115 15.18 11.03 2.76
C TYR A 115 15.82 11.64 1.51
N PHE A 116 15.09 11.67 0.38
CA PHE A 116 15.57 12.21 -0.90
C PHE A 116 15.10 13.66 -1.14
N ASN A 117 14.65 14.36 -0.09
CA ASN A 117 14.28 15.76 -0.18
C ASN A 117 15.46 16.65 0.21
N ASP A 118 16.21 17.11 -0.79
CA ASP A 118 17.43 17.89 -0.62
C ASP A 118 17.18 19.34 -0.15
N SER A 119 15.92 19.83 -0.13
CA SER A 119 15.61 21.21 0.25
C SER A 119 15.04 21.33 1.66
N ASN A 120 15.75 22.06 2.53
CA ASN A 120 15.27 22.35 3.90
C ASN A 120 14.03 23.25 3.96
N GLN A 121 13.64 23.88 2.85
CA GLN A 121 12.53 24.84 2.82
C GLN A 121 11.16 24.20 2.51
N ASN A 122 11.12 22.95 2.03
CA ASN A 122 9.88 22.25 1.65
C ASN A 122 9.88 20.80 2.17
N LYS A 123 10.31 20.57 3.42
CA LYS A 123 10.14 19.25 4.04
C LYS A 123 8.66 18.99 4.25
N ARG A 124 8.13 18.03 3.49
CA ARG A 124 6.79 17.50 3.74
C ARG A 124 6.76 16.85 5.12
N GLU A 125 5.59 16.82 5.73
CA GLU A 125 5.39 16.07 6.95
C GLU A 125 5.78 14.61 6.73
N ASP A 126 6.46 14.01 7.71
CA ASP A 126 6.87 12.62 7.64
C ASP A 126 5.64 11.69 7.70
N MET A 127 5.66 10.62 6.89
CA MET A 127 4.51 9.69 6.84
C MET A 127 4.29 8.96 8.15
N ILE A 128 5.33 8.68 8.93
CA ILE A 128 5.17 8.00 10.22
C ILE A 128 4.37 8.90 11.17
N THR A 129 4.73 10.18 11.24
CA THR A 129 4.00 11.17 12.04
C THR A 129 2.56 11.37 11.54
N LYS A 130 2.35 11.44 10.21
CA LYS A 130 0.99 11.52 9.64
C LYS A 130 0.14 10.31 10.01
N ILE A 131 0.66 9.09 9.87
CA ILE A 131 -0.07 7.86 10.21
C ILE A 131 -0.43 7.85 11.70
N GLU A 132 0.48 8.25 12.58
CA GLU A 132 0.18 8.34 14.02
C GLU A 132 -0.93 9.37 14.31
N ARG A 133 -0.90 10.53 13.65
CA ARG A 133 -1.99 11.51 13.71
C ARG A 133 -3.31 10.90 13.25
N HIS A 134 -3.32 10.22 12.11
CA HIS A 134 -4.55 9.62 11.57
C HIS A 134 -5.11 8.51 12.47
N ARG A 135 -4.26 7.68 13.09
CA ARG A 135 -4.68 6.69 14.10
C ARG A 135 -5.40 7.36 15.27
N ASN A 136 -4.84 8.46 15.77
CA ASN A 136 -5.43 9.22 16.87
C ASN A 136 -6.79 9.85 16.48
N VAL A 137 -6.95 10.31 15.23
CA VAL A 137 -8.22 10.81 14.72
C VAL A 137 -9.28 9.71 14.67
N ILE A 138 -8.92 8.52 14.17
CA ILE A 138 -9.82 7.37 14.17
C ILE A 138 -10.21 6.96 15.60
N ASP A 139 -9.25 6.91 16.53
CA ASP A 139 -9.51 6.65 17.94
C ASP A 139 -10.47 7.66 18.55
N ALA A 140 -10.30 8.94 18.22
CA ALA A 140 -11.15 10.01 18.70
C ALA A 140 -12.58 9.87 18.16
N ILE A 141 -12.76 9.59 16.86
CA ILE A 141 -14.08 9.35 16.25
C ILE A 141 -14.77 8.12 16.87
N ILE A 142 -14.00 7.06 17.12
CA ILE A 142 -14.53 5.85 17.76
C ILE A 142 -14.99 6.14 19.19
N SER A 143 -14.29 7.01 19.92
CA SER A 143 -14.55 7.26 21.35
C SER A 143 -15.55 8.38 21.62
N ASP A 144 -15.60 9.38 20.75
CA ASP A 144 -16.36 10.62 20.89
C ASP A 144 -17.07 10.96 19.57
N GLU A 145 -18.39 10.89 19.57
CA GLU A 145 -19.23 11.12 18.38
C GLU A 145 -19.19 12.57 17.88
N THR A 146 -18.62 13.51 18.65
CA THR A 146 -18.49 14.92 18.23
C THR A 146 -17.26 15.17 17.37
N LYS A 147 -16.31 14.23 17.33
CA LYS A 147 -15.08 14.34 16.54
C LYS A 147 -15.37 14.01 15.09
N LEU A 148 -14.89 14.87 14.19
CA LEU A 148 -15.14 14.77 12.75
C LEU A 148 -13.81 14.72 11.98
N LEU A 149 -13.81 14.00 10.86
CA LEU A 149 -12.78 14.13 9.82
C LEU A 149 -12.70 15.59 9.36
N SER A 150 -11.49 16.11 9.25
CA SER A 150 -11.23 17.54 9.02
C SER A 150 -10.39 17.82 7.79
N SER A 151 -9.77 16.81 7.18
CA SER A 151 -8.89 16.96 6.03
C SER A 151 -8.97 15.77 5.06
N ASP A 152 -8.55 16.00 3.81
CA ASP A 152 -8.61 15.02 2.72
C ASP A 152 -7.73 13.79 3.00
N ASP A 153 -6.60 13.97 3.67
CA ASP A 153 -5.69 12.89 4.07
C ASP A 153 -6.30 12.01 5.18
N GLU A 154 -6.95 12.62 6.18
CA GLU A 154 -7.75 11.89 7.19
C GLU A 154 -8.90 11.11 6.54
N PHE A 155 -9.59 11.73 5.58
CA PHE A 155 -10.66 11.09 4.82
C PHE A 155 -10.17 9.88 4.01
N ALA A 156 -9.05 10.01 3.30
CA ALA A 156 -8.46 8.91 2.54
C ALA A 156 -8.04 7.75 3.47
N TYR A 157 -7.38 8.06 4.58
CA TYR A 157 -6.96 7.06 5.57
C TYR A 157 -8.16 6.32 6.20
N ALA A 158 -9.19 7.07 6.65
CA ALA A 158 -10.42 6.49 7.18
C ALA A 158 -11.13 5.59 6.17
N SER A 159 -11.14 5.98 4.90
CA SER A 159 -11.69 5.18 3.81
C SER A 159 -10.96 3.86 3.63
N GLY A 160 -9.63 3.86 3.76
CA GLY A 160 -8.80 2.64 3.78
C GLY A 160 -9.25 1.65 4.87
N HIS A 161 -9.43 2.13 6.10
CA HIS A 161 -9.94 1.31 7.20
C HIS A 161 -11.35 0.77 6.95
N CYS A 162 -12.27 1.61 6.46
CA CYS A 162 -13.63 1.17 6.13
C CYS A 162 -13.64 0.09 5.05
N ILE A 163 -12.83 0.26 3.99
CA ILE A 163 -12.74 -0.73 2.92
C ILE A 163 -12.11 -2.03 3.45
N ARG A 164 -11.03 -1.97 4.22
CA ARG A 164 -10.43 -3.18 4.83
C ARG A 164 -11.41 -3.91 5.74
N TYR A 165 -12.21 -3.16 6.50
CA TYR A 165 -13.28 -3.73 7.32
C TYR A 165 -14.33 -4.46 6.48
N LEU A 166 -14.79 -3.85 5.39
CA LEU A 166 -15.75 -4.48 4.47
C LEU A 166 -15.17 -5.70 3.75
N PHE A 167 -13.86 -5.71 3.45
CA PHE A 167 -13.17 -6.88 2.90
C PHE A 167 -13.26 -8.08 3.83
N SER A 168 -13.15 -7.88 5.15
CA SER A 168 -13.25 -8.99 6.12
C SER A 168 -14.65 -9.63 6.14
N LYS A 169 -15.69 -8.85 5.82
CA LYS A 169 -17.08 -9.33 5.73
C LYS A 169 -17.36 -10.13 4.46
N SER A 170 -16.39 -10.18 3.53
CA SER A 170 -16.52 -10.90 2.28
C SER A 170 -16.43 -12.41 2.46
N GLU A 171 -17.51 -13.12 2.12
CA GLU A 171 -17.56 -14.58 2.01
C GLU A 171 -17.23 -15.08 0.59
N THR A 172 -16.80 -14.18 -0.30
CA THR A 172 -16.34 -14.56 -1.63
C THR A 172 -15.12 -15.47 -1.52
N LYS A 173 -15.00 -16.38 -2.48
CA LYS A 173 -13.79 -17.19 -2.62
C LYS A 173 -12.58 -16.28 -2.87
N ASP A 174 -12.72 -15.33 -3.79
CA ASP A 174 -11.66 -14.38 -4.08
C ASP A 174 -11.58 -13.29 -3.00
N LYS A 175 -10.47 -13.29 -2.23
CA LYS A 175 -10.10 -12.26 -1.25
C LYS A 175 -8.84 -11.49 -1.65
N SER A 176 -8.45 -11.56 -2.92
CA SER A 176 -7.28 -10.86 -3.44
C SER A 176 -7.41 -9.35 -3.27
N TYR A 177 -6.26 -8.70 -3.10
CA TYR A 177 -6.15 -7.25 -3.07
C TYR A 177 -6.48 -6.60 -4.42
N ASN A 178 -6.49 -7.34 -5.54
CA ASN A 178 -6.89 -6.81 -6.85
C ASN A 178 -8.29 -6.17 -6.83
N ARG A 179 -9.16 -6.60 -5.91
CA ARG A 179 -10.47 -5.97 -5.68
C ARG A 179 -10.38 -4.49 -5.27
N LEU A 180 -9.23 -4.03 -4.77
CA LEU A 180 -8.96 -2.62 -4.46
C LEU A 180 -8.97 -1.73 -5.71
N GLU A 181 -8.76 -2.30 -6.89
CA GLU A 181 -8.76 -1.53 -8.14
C GLU A 181 -10.07 -0.78 -8.38
N ALA A 182 -11.20 -1.30 -7.88
CA ALA A 182 -12.48 -0.61 -7.93
C ALA A 182 -12.46 0.78 -7.28
N PHE A 183 -11.59 0.98 -6.28
CA PHE A 183 -11.42 2.23 -5.55
C PHE A 183 -10.20 3.01 -6.02
N LEU A 184 -9.07 2.33 -6.22
CA LEU A 184 -7.80 2.95 -6.62
C LEU A 184 -7.93 3.73 -7.93
N GLN A 185 -8.77 3.29 -8.86
CA GLN A 185 -8.96 3.95 -10.16
C GLN A 185 -9.77 5.26 -10.09
N LYS A 186 -10.42 5.59 -8.97
CA LYS A 186 -11.27 6.78 -8.86
C LYS A 186 -10.43 8.01 -8.56
N THR A 187 -10.69 9.09 -9.28
CA THR A 187 -10.11 10.42 -9.05
C THR A 187 -11.05 11.34 -8.29
N ASP A 188 -12.36 11.19 -8.54
CA ASP A 188 -13.43 11.99 -7.93
C ASP A 188 -13.93 11.35 -6.63
N SER A 189 -14.06 12.18 -5.60
CA SER A 189 -14.45 11.77 -4.24
C SER A 189 -15.86 11.16 -4.20
N ARG A 190 -16.82 11.70 -4.96
CA ARG A 190 -18.21 11.17 -5.01
C ARG A 190 -18.26 9.82 -5.71
N LEU A 191 -17.51 9.63 -6.80
CA LEU A 191 -17.38 8.33 -7.45
C LEU A 191 -16.68 7.31 -6.56
N PHE A 192 -15.69 7.73 -5.78
CA PHE A 192 -15.02 6.90 -4.78
C PHE A 192 -15.97 6.47 -3.66
N GLN A 193 -16.69 7.42 -3.03
CA GLN A 193 -17.73 7.14 -2.04
C GLN A 193 -18.84 6.24 -2.59
N LYS A 194 -19.26 6.44 -3.85
CA LYS A 194 -20.24 5.58 -4.51
C LYS A 194 -19.72 4.15 -4.68
N ALA A 195 -18.44 3.96 -5.01
CA ALA A 195 -17.83 2.64 -5.07
C ALA A 195 -17.83 1.97 -3.68
N ILE A 196 -17.50 2.72 -2.63
CA ILE A 196 -17.57 2.24 -1.23
C ILE A 196 -19.00 1.86 -0.84
N ALA A 197 -19.98 2.70 -1.15
CA ALA A 197 -21.39 2.43 -0.86
C ALA A 197 -21.90 1.17 -1.56
N ASN A 198 -21.52 0.97 -2.83
CA ASN A 198 -21.86 -0.24 -3.57
C ASN A 198 -21.23 -1.48 -2.94
N PHE A 199 -19.97 -1.37 -2.48
CA PHE A 199 -19.28 -2.46 -1.81
C PHE A 199 -19.93 -2.79 -0.46
N PHE A 200 -20.27 -1.78 0.34
CA PHE A 200 -21.05 -1.95 1.56
C PHE A 200 -22.40 -2.62 1.31
N ALA A 201 -23.11 -2.23 0.25
CA ALA A 201 -24.43 -2.78 -0.07
C ALA A 201 -24.40 -4.30 -0.30
N MET A 202 -23.28 -4.86 -0.75
CA MET A 202 -23.08 -6.30 -0.89
C MET A 202 -23.04 -7.03 0.47
N TYR A 203 -22.56 -6.36 1.53
CA TYR A 203 -22.32 -6.96 2.84
C TYR A 203 -23.19 -6.38 3.96
N LYS A 204 -24.12 -5.46 3.67
CA LYS A 204 -25.00 -4.80 4.65
C LYS A 204 -25.84 -5.75 5.53
N HIS A 205 -25.98 -7.01 5.11
CA HIS A 205 -26.69 -8.06 5.85
C HIS A 205 -25.81 -8.74 6.92
N LYS A 206 -24.51 -8.44 6.95
CA LYS A 206 -23.57 -8.90 7.98
C LYS A 206 -23.61 -7.97 9.19
N ASN A 207 -23.24 -8.50 10.35
CA ASN A 207 -23.10 -7.71 11.57
C ASN A 207 -21.92 -6.75 11.43
N MET A 208 -22.20 -5.46 11.61
CA MET A 208 -21.22 -4.38 11.62
C MET A 208 -21.07 -3.84 13.05
N THR A 209 -19.87 -3.40 13.41
CA THR A 209 -19.63 -2.77 14.71
C THR A 209 -20.11 -1.32 14.70
N ASP A 210 -20.49 -0.80 15.87
CA ASP A 210 -20.81 0.62 16.03
C ASP A 210 -19.60 1.51 15.68
N LYS A 211 -18.39 1.04 15.99
CA LYS A 211 -17.13 1.69 15.62
C LYS A 211 -17.03 1.91 14.11
N PHE A 212 -17.31 0.86 13.33
CA PHE A 212 -17.36 0.96 11.87
C PHE A 212 -18.44 1.96 11.44
N GLY A 213 -19.66 1.88 12.00
CA GLY A 213 -20.76 2.78 11.67
C GLY A 213 -20.40 4.26 11.87
N ARG A 214 -19.72 4.59 12.98
CA ARG A 214 -19.24 5.94 13.28
C ARG A 214 -18.29 6.47 12.20
N VAL A 215 -17.21 5.74 11.91
CA VAL A 215 -16.22 6.17 10.90
C VAL A 215 -16.82 6.17 9.49
N PHE A 216 -17.60 5.13 9.15
CA PHE A 216 -18.22 4.98 7.83
C PHE A 216 -19.19 6.12 7.52
N SER A 217 -19.99 6.56 8.50
CA SER A 217 -20.92 7.67 8.31
C SER A 217 -20.19 8.98 7.95
N GLN A 218 -19.03 9.23 8.56
CA GLN A 218 -18.21 10.40 8.23
C GLN A 218 -17.56 10.26 6.86
N VAL A 219 -17.02 9.09 6.52
CA VAL A 219 -16.48 8.81 5.17
C VAL A 219 -17.54 9.06 4.10
N MET A 220 -18.79 8.66 4.34
CA MET A 220 -19.89 8.86 3.39
C MET A 220 -20.41 10.30 3.32
N ASN A 221 -20.24 11.08 4.39
CA ASN A 221 -20.69 12.48 4.46
C ASN A 221 -19.59 13.50 4.15
N TYR A 222 -18.32 13.09 4.09
CA TYR A 222 -17.20 13.98 3.80
C TYR A 222 -17.32 14.59 2.40
N GLU A 223 -17.10 15.89 2.27
CA GLU A 223 -17.20 16.60 0.99
C GLU A 223 -15.85 17.20 0.64
N THR A 224 -15.35 16.86 -0.54
CA THR A 224 -14.11 17.41 -1.06
C THR A 224 -14.09 17.39 -2.58
N GLU A 225 -13.42 18.38 -3.17
CA GLU A 225 -13.12 18.46 -4.60
C GLU A 225 -11.71 17.94 -4.92
N ALA A 226 -10.95 17.51 -3.90
CA ALA A 226 -9.59 17.06 -4.07
C ALA A 226 -9.51 15.76 -4.89
N ASN A 227 -8.40 15.60 -5.61
CA ASN A 227 -8.19 14.41 -6.42
C ASN A 227 -7.74 13.25 -5.52
N MET A 228 -8.55 12.18 -5.48
CA MET A 228 -8.26 11.00 -4.66
C MET A 228 -6.92 10.33 -4.99
N LYS A 229 -6.39 10.55 -6.19
CA LYS A 229 -5.07 10.03 -6.59
C LYS A 229 -3.93 10.65 -5.80
N ASP A 230 -4.11 11.87 -5.29
CA ASP A 230 -3.09 12.58 -4.53
C ASP A 230 -2.94 12.01 -3.12
N PHE A 231 -3.99 11.33 -2.61
CA PHE A 231 -4.06 10.76 -1.26
C PHE A 231 -4.00 9.22 -1.25
N LEU A 232 -3.50 8.62 -2.34
CA LEU A 232 -3.24 7.17 -2.38
C LEU A 232 -2.30 6.67 -1.26
N PRO A 233 -1.24 7.40 -0.87
CA PRO A 233 -0.40 6.97 0.26
C PRO A 233 -1.21 6.81 1.55
N GLU A 234 -2.07 7.76 1.87
CA GLU A 234 -2.91 7.74 3.07
C GLU A 234 -4.04 6.70 2.97
N PHE A 235 -4.65 6.55 1.80
CA PHE A 235 -5.62 5.47 1.57
C PHE A 235 -5.01 4.08 1.77
N LEU A 236 -3.83 3.83 1.16
CA LEU A 236 -3.14 2.55 1.27
C LEU A 236 -2.65 2.30 2.69
N SER A 237 -2.15 3.32 3.38
CA SER A 237 -1.75 3.18 4.78
C SER A 237 -2.95 2.78 5.64
N GLY A 238 -4.11 3.45 5.52
CA GLY A 238 -5.32 3.05 6.26
C GLY A 238 -5.81 1.64 5.95
N PHE A 239 -5.64 1.16 4.71
CA PHE A 239 -6.05 -0.21 4.35
C PHE A 239 -5.12 -1.29 4.92
N PHE A 240 -3.81 -1.03 4.97
CA PHE A 240 -2.79 -1.98 5.43
C PHE A 240 -2.41 -1.81 6.89
N ASP A 241 -2.91 -0.79 7.58
CA ASP A 241 -2.68 -0.57 9.00
C ASP A 241 -3.62 -1.41 9.89
N TYR A 242 -3.26 -1.52 11.17
CA TYR A 242 -4.06 -2.13 12.21
C TYR A 242 -5.41 -1.43 12.35
N ASN A 243 -6.50 -2.20 12.26
CA ASN A 243 -7.83 -1.65 12.07
C ASN A 243 -8.73 -1.81 13.30
N LYS A 244 -8.84 -0.72 14.07
CA LYS A 244 -9.62 -0.68 15.32
C LYS A 244 -11.14 -0.73 15.15
N LEU A 245 -11.64 -0.76 13.91
CA LEU A 245 -13.06 -0.92 13.63
C LEU A 245 -13.53 -2.36 13.91
N PHE A 246 -12.61 -3.33 13.90
CA PHE A 246 -12.89 -4.71 14.26
C PHE A 246 -13.31 -4.88 15.72
N SER A 247 -14.11 -5.91 15.98
CA SER A 247 -14.28 -6.42 17.34
C SER A 247 -13.01 -7.13 17.80
N VAL A 248 -12.84 -7.31 19.12
CA VAL A 248 -11.66 -7.98 19.69
C VAL A 248 -11.47 -9.37 19.08
N ASN A 249 -12.55 -10.14 18.98
CA ASN A 249 -12.50 -11.50 18.42
C ASN A 249 -12.13 -11.51 16.93
N GLU A 250 -12.65 -10.57 16.13
CA GLU A 250 -12.30 -10.47 14.71
C GLU A 250 -10.84 -10.08 14.52
N GLN A 251 -10.30 -9.24 15.41
CA GLN A 251 -8.90 -8.87 15.37
C GLN A 251 -7.98 -10.05 15.69
N GLU A 252 -8.33 -10.86 16.70
CA GLU A 252 -7.55 -12.07 17.04
C GLU A 252 -7.52 -13.10 15.91
N GLU A 253 -8.58 -13.21 15.11
CA GLU A 253 -8.60 -14.09 13.93
C GLU A 253 -7.69 -13.55 12.81
N ILE A 254 -7.73 -12.25 12.56
CA ILE A 254 -6.87 -11.60 11.57
C ILE A 254 -5.40 -11.75 11.97
N ASP A 255 -5.07 -11.47 13.24
CA ASP A 255 -3.70 -11.55 13.73
C ASP A 255 -3.13 -12.98 13.63
N LYS A 256 -3.97 -14.02 13.84
CA LYS A 256 -3.56 -15.42 13.66
C LYS A 256 -3.29 -15.79 12.20
N ASP A 257 -4.14 -15.32 11.28
CA ASP A 257 -3.92 -15.51 9.85
C ASP A 257 -2.61 -14.80 9.42
N GLU A 258 -2.30 -13.62 9.98
CA GLU A 258 -1.08 -12.86 9.70
C GLU A 258 0.21 -13.44 10.32
N ILE A 259 0.13 -14.13 11.47
CA ILE A 259 1.30 -14.79 12.10
C ILE A 259 1.66 -16.08 11.34
N THR A 260 0.66 -16.86 10.92
CA THR A 260 0.86 -18.11 10.16
C THR A 260 1.57 -17.84 8.83
N GLU A 261 1.40 -16.65 8.26
CA GLU A 261 2.12 -16.18 7.06
C GLU A 261 3.63 -16.02 7.28
N GLN A 262 4.05 -15.46 8.42
CA GLN A 262 5.46 -15.18 8.71
C GLN A 262 6.27 -16.46 9.01
N GLU A 263 5.61 -17.51 9.49
CA GLU A 263 6.26 -18.79 9.84
C GLU A 263 6.47 -19.69 8.61
N ASN A 264 5.68 -19.53 7.54
CA ASN A 264 5.76 -20.37 6.33
C ASN A 264 6.84 -19.93 5.32
N GLU A 265 7.54 -18.81 5.56
CA GLU A 265 8.64 -18.31 4.72
C GLU A 265 10.03 -18.32 5.41
N ASN A 266 10.14 -18.86 6.63
CA ASN A 266 11.41 -19.07 7.34
C ASN A 266 11.95 -20.51 7.19
#